data_AF-A0A438GQV0-F1
#
_entry.id   AF-A0A438GQV0-F1
#
_cell.length_a   1.000
_cell.length_b   1.000
_cell.length_c   1.000
_cell.angle_alpha   90.00
_cell.angle_beta   90.00
_cell.angle_gamma   90.00
#
_symmetry.space_group_name_H-M   'P 1'
#
loop_
_entity.id
_entity.type
_entity.pdbx_description
1 polymer ?
#
loop_
_entity_poly.entity_id
_entity_poly.type
_entity_poly.pdbx_seq_one_letter_code
_entity_poly.pdbx_strand_id
1 'polypeptide(L)'
;MITSEKLVGSENYLSWSASVELWFMGQGYEDHLVTWEANIPEVDRVQWRKIDAQLCSVLWQSVDPKILLHLRAYKTCFKFWNQVKGLYTNDIQRLYKVASSIVNVSQQDMNLSTYMATLPLLRRNS
;
A
#
# COMPACT_ATOMS: atom_id res chain seq x y z
N MET A 1 7.93 9.25 -17.71
CA MET A 1 6.63 8.93 -17.06
C MET A 1 6.84 7.66 -16.25
N ILE A 2 6.50 7.66 -14.96
CA ILE A 2 6.79 6.52 -14.04
C ILE A 2 5.95 5.30 -14.38
N THR A 3 4.64 5.51 -14.59
CA THR A 3 3.64 4.46 -14.82
C THR A 3 2.68 4.90 -15.92
N SER A 4 2.09 3.94 -16.63
CA SER A 4 1.01 4.22 -17.60
C SER A 4 -0.33 4.53 -16.90
N GLU A 5 -0.54 3.96 -15.71
CA GLU A 5 -1.73 4.16 -14.88
C GLU A 5 -1.39 4.94 -13.61
N LYS A 6 -2.25 5.89 -13.24
CA LYS A 6 -2.10 6.63 -11.99
C LYS A 6 -2.57 5.81 -10.80
N LEU A 7 -2.03 6.08 -9.61
CA LEU A 7 -2.58 5.56 -8.36
C LEU A 7 -4.01 6.08 -8.16
N VAL A 8 -4.99 5.17 -8.13
CA VAL A 8 -6.41 5.49 -7.94
C VAL A 8 -6.97 4.97 -6.62
N GLY A 9 -6.25 4.07 -5.95
CA GLY A 9 -6.62 3.59 -4.63
C GLY A 9 -5.91 2.29 -4.25
N SER A 10 -6.46 1.60 -3.25
CA SER A 10 -5.94 0.31 -2.77
C SER A 10 -5.93 -0.77 -3.85
N GLU A 11 -6.84 -0.67 -4.83
CA GLU A 11 -7.01 -1.63 -5.92
C GLU A 11 -5.79 -1.77 -6.82
N ASN A 12 -5.09 -0.67 -7.10
CA ASN A 12 -3.90 -0.67 -7.94
C ASN A 12 -2.62 -0.24 -7.22
N TYR A 13 -2.68 0.00 -5.91
CA TYR A 13 -1.54 0.41 -5.10
C TYR A 13 -0.32 -0.50 -5.26
N LEU A 14 -0.50 -1.84 -5.22
CA LEU A 14 0.62 -2.78 -5.32
C LEU A 14 1.34 -2.70 -6.68
N SER A 15 0.58 -2.58 -7.77
CA SER A 15 1.14 -2.45 -9.12
C SER A 15 1.82 -1.09 -9.30
N TRP A 16 1.18 -0.03 -8.82
CA TRP A 16 1.73 1.32 -8.83
C TRP A 16 3.01 1.42 -8.01
N SER A 17 3.04 0.88 -6.79
CA SER A 17 4.21 0.94 -5.91
C SER A 17 5.39 0.21 -6.50
N ALA A 18 5.18 -0.99 -7.05
CA ALA A 18 6.23 -1.75 -7.73
C ALA A 18 6.80 -0.98 -8.94
N SER A 19 5.95 -0.30 -9.70
CA SER A 19 6.38 0.50 -10.85
C SER A 19 7.17 1.75 -10.43
N VAL A 20 6.78 2.40 -9.32
CA VAL A 20 7.56 3.51 -8.74
C VAL A 20 8.93 3.02 -8.28
N GLU A 21 8.99 1.92 -7.52
CA GLU A 21 10.26 1.35 -7.04
C GLU A 21 11.19 1.01 -8.21
N LEU A 22 10.69 0.30 -9.23
CA LEU A 22 11.47 -0.03 -10.43
C LEU A 22 11.92 1.20 -11.20
N TRP A 23 11.09 2.23 -11.31
CA TRP A 23 11.47 3.46 -12.01
C TRP A 23 12.59 4.19 -11.26
N PHE A 24 12.48 4.35 -9.94
CA PHE A 24 13.52 4.99 -9.12
C PHE A 24 14.83 4.20 -9.15
N MET A 25 14.76 2.87 -9.07
CA MET A 25 15.92 1.98 -9.23
C MET A 25 16.55 2.13 -10.62
N GLY A 26 15.74 2.16 -11.68
CA GLY A 26 16.21 2.34 -13.05
C GLY A 26 16.87 3.71 -13.32
N GLN A 27 16.61 4.71 -12.47
CA GLN A 27 17.30 6.00 -12.52
C GLN A 27 18.48 6.11 -11.53
N GLY A 28 18.65 5.14 -10.63
CA GLY A 28 19.66 5.18 -9.57
C GLY A 28 19.33 6.15 -8.43
N TYR A 29 18.05 6.46 -8.19
CA TYR A 29 17.58 7.40 -7.15
C TYR A 29 16.73 6.74 -6.06
N GLU A 30 16.78 5.41 -5.92
CA GLU A 30 16.04 4.66 -4.88
C GLU A 30 16.26 5.19 -3.47
N ASP A 31 17.43 5.76 -3.21
CA ASP A 31 17.82 6.43 -1.97
C ASP A 31 16.89 7.60 -1.60
N HIS A 32 16.31 8.30 -2.57
CA HIS A 32 15.32 9.36 -2.32
C HIS A 32 13.99 8.86 -1.76
N LEU A 33 13.64 7.58 -1.96
CA LEU A 33 12.43 7.00 -1.38
C LEU A 33 12.62 6.56 0.08
N VAL A 34 13.85 6.22 0.47
CA VAL A 34 14.16 5.57 1.75
C VAL A 34 14.99 6.43 2.71
N THR A 35 15.73 7.41 2.21
CA THR A 35 16.65 8.21 3.01
C THR A 35 15.97 9.48 3.47
N TRP A 36 15.96 9.69 4.79
CA TRP A 36 15.54 10.96 5.33
C TRP A 36 16.63 12.00 5.12
N GLU A 37 16.25 13.16 4.59
CA GLU A 37 17.14 14.30 4.30
C GLU A 37 18.10 14.69 5.44
N ALA A 38 17.69 14.53 6.70
CA ALA A 38 18.54 14.83 7.86
C ALA A 38 19.83 13.97 7.88
N ASN A 39 19.80 12.79 7.25
CA ASN A 39 20.91 11.85 7.17
C ASN A 39 21.88 12.15 6.01
N ILE A 40 21.55 13.13 5.15
CA ILE A 40 22.42 13.55 4.04
C ILE A 40 23.51 14.51 4.59
N PRO A 41 24.79 14.31 4.21
CA PRO A 41 25.87 15.24 4.56
C PRO A 41 25.54 16.67 4.14
N GLU A 42 25.85 17.66 5.00
CA GLU A 42 25.50 19.07 4.76
C GLU A 42 25.98 19.58 3.40
N VAL A 43 27.17 19.16 2.98
CA VAL A 43 27.79 19.51 1.70
C VAL A 43 26.96 19.08 0.49
N ASP A 44 26.18 18.00 0.61
CA ASP A 44 25.39 17.42 -0.48
C ASP A 44 23.92 17.83 -0.42
N ARG A 45 23.43 18.39 0.70
CA ARG A 45 22.01 18.68 0.93
C ARG A 45 21.39 19.61 -0.10
N VAL A 46 22.14 20.60 -0.58
CA VAL A 46 21.63 21.55 -1.58
C VAL A 46 21.31 20.83 -2.89
N GLN A 47 22.23 19.99 -3.37
CA GLN A 47 22.03 19.21 -4.59
C GLN A 47 20.96 18.15 -4.38
N TRP A 48 21.00 17.44 -3.25
CA TRP A 48 19.99 16.46 -2.87
C TRP A 48 18.58 17.01 -2.93
N ARG A 49 18.31 18.15 -2.26
CA ARG A 49 16.99 18.80 -2.25
C ARG A 49 16.51 19.16 -3.64
N LYS A 50 17.42 19.61 -4.51
CA LYS A 50 17.08 19.96 -5.90
C LYS A 50 16.61 18.73 -6.68
N ILE A 51 17.34 17.63 -6.57
CA ILE A 51 16.99 16.36 -7.22
C ILE A 51 15.69 15.81 -6.62
N ASP A 52 15.58 15.79 -5.29
CA ASP A 52 14.41 15.30 -4.56
C ASP A 52 13.14 16.05 -4.96
N ALA A 53 13.19 17.38 -5.07
CA ALA A 53 12.03 18.18 -5.49
C ALA A 53 11.59 17.83 -6.93
N GLN A 54 12.53 17.59 -7.83
CA GLN A 54 12.23 17.18 -9.21
C GLN A 54 11.59 15.79 -9.23
N LEU A 55 12.21 14.81 -8.56
CA LEU A 55 11.68 13.45 -8.45
C LEU A 55 10.30 13.42 -7.78
N CYS A 56 10.11 14.21 -6.73
CA CYS A 56 8.85 14.32 -6.01
C CYS A 56 7.75 14.89 -6.92
N SER A 57 8.07 15.87 -7.78
CA SER A 57 7.12 16.39 -8.76
C SER A 57 6.69 15.33 -9.79
N VAL A 58 7.61 14.47 -10.23
CA VAL A 58 7.30 13.36 -11.14
C VAL A 58 6.46 12.31 -10.43
N LEU A 59 6.77 12.00 -9.17
CA LEU A 59 6.00 11.09 -8.33
C LEU A 59 4.58 11.59 -8.09
N TRP A 60 4.38 12.90 -7.90
CA TRP A 60 3.04 13.47 -7.78
C TRP A 60 2.21 13.32 -9.06
N GLN A 61 2.84 13.37 -10.23
CA GLN A 61 2.14 13.22 -11.51
C GLN A 61 1.63 11.78 -11.74
N SER A 62 2.21 10.77 -11.08
CA SER A 62 1.76 9.39 -11.16
C SER A 62 0.58 9.06 -10.22
N VAL A 63 0.01 10.05 -9.52
CA VAL A 63 -1.10 9.87 -8.58
C VAL A 63 -2.35 10.59 -9.07
N ASP A 64 -3.52 10.00 -8.85
CA ASP A 64 -4.79 10.64 -9.16
C ASP A 64 -4.92 11.98 -8.40
N PRO A 65 -5.39 13.06 -9.06
CA PRO A 65 -5.51 14.37 -8.42
C PRO A 65 -6.30 14.39 -7.11
N LYS A 66 -7.32 13.52 -6.96
CA LYS A 66 -8.13 13.44 -5.73
C LYS A 66 -7.31 12.91 -4.56
N ILE A 67 -6.47 11.91 -4.79
CA ILE A 67 -5.56 11.38 -3.77
C ILE A 67 -4.44 12.40 -3.50
N LEU A 68 -3.88 12.98 -4.56
CA LEU A 68 -2.80 13.97 -4.46
C LEU A 68 -3.20 15.18 -3.60
N LEU A 69 -4.47 15.59 -3.61
CA LEU A 69 -5.00 16.67 -2.78
C LEU A 69 -4.66 16.46 -1.28
N HIS A 70 -4.76 15.22 -0.80
CA HIS A 70 -4.46 14.85 0.58
C HIS A 70 -2.96 14.68 0.85
N LEU A 71 -2.17 14.45 -0.19
CA LEU A 71 -0.74 14.14 -0.08
C LEU A 71 0.19 15.32 -0.40
N ARG A 72 -0.33 16.44 -0.93
CA ARG A 72 0.50 17.59 -1.36
C ARG A 72 1.34 18.23 -0.26
N ALA A 73 1.01 17.97 1.01
CA ALA A 73 1.78 18.45 2.16
C ALA A 73 3.17 17.78 2.25
N TYR A 74 3.31 16.59 1.67
CA TYR A 74 4.54 15.81 1.69
C TYR A 74 5.39 16.12 0.45
N LYS A 75 6.25 17.13 0.58
CA LYS A 75 7.04 17.72 -0.52
C LYS A 75 8.38 17.06 -0.79
N THR A 76 8.65 15.92 -0.17
CA THR A 76 9.86 15.14 -0.44
C THR A 76 9.49 13.73 -0.87
N CYS A 77 10.32 13.09 -1.69
CA CYS A 77 10.11 11.70 -2.12
C CYS A 77 9.89 10.79 -0.91
N PHE A 78 10.81 10.84 0.06
CA PHE A 78 10.71 10.06 1.30
C PHE A 78 9.39 10.25 2.04
N LYS A 79 8.96 11.49 2.30
CA LYS A 79 7.74 11.76 3.09
C LYS A 79 6.50 11.34 2.33
N PHE A 80 6.45 11.64 1.03
CA PHE A 80 5.32 11.29 0.18
C PHE A 80 5.17 9.76 0.09
N TRP A 81 6.28 9.08 -0.21
CA TRP A 81 6.34 7.64 -0.34
C TRP A 81 5.88 6.92 0.93
N ASN A 82 6.43 7.31 2.09
CA ASN A 82 6.05 6.70 3.36
C ASN A 82 4.59 6.97 3.73
N GLN A 83 4.05 8.16 3.40
CA GLN A 83 2.64 8.43 3.64
C GLN A 83 1.74 7.55 2.79
N VAL A 84 2.00 7.44 1.48
CA VAL A 84 1.24 6.57 0.58
C VAL A 84 1.32 5.12 1.04
N LYS A 85 2.53 4.65 1.35
CA LYS A 85 2.75 3.31 1.87
C LYS A 85 1.97 3.06 3.16
N GLY A 86 1.99 4.00 4.10
CA GLY A 86 1.23 3.91 5.35
C GLY A 86 -0.29 3.88 5.14
N LEU A 87 -0.82 4.63 4.18
CA LEU A 87 -2.26 4.63 3.87
C LEU A 87 -2.70 3.25 3.36
N TYR A 88 -2.05 2.72 2.32
CA TYR A 88 -2.56 1.56 1.62
C TYR A 88 -2.09 0.21 2.19
N THR A 89 -0.94 0.14 2.87
CA THR A 89 -0.53 -1.12 3.52
C THR A 89 -1.46 -1.49 4.68
N ASN A 90 -1.96 -0.51 5.43
CA ASN A 90 -2.95 -0.73 6.48
C ASN A 90 -4.28 -1.23 5.91
N ASP A 91 -4.72 -0.67 4.78
CA ASP A 91 -5.95 -1.11 4.12
C ASP A 91 -5.82 -2.54 3.58
N ILE A 92 -4.68 -2.90 2.97
CA ILE A 92 -4.42 -4.28 2.52
C ILE A 92 -4.47 -5.27 3.70
N GLN A 93 -3.85 -4.93 4.83
CA GLN A 93 -3.91 -5.77 6.03
C GLN A 93 -5.32 -5.90 6.58
N ARG A 94 -6.11 -4.83 6.58
CA ARG A 94 -7.52 -4.85 7.00
C ARG A 94 -8.37 -5.71 6.07
N LEU A 95 -8.20 -5.58 4.76
CA LEU A 95 -8.90 -6.40 3.77
C LEU A 95 -8.60 -7.89 3.98
N TYR A 96 -7.34 -8.25 4.21
CA TYR A 96 -6.97 -9.64 4.50
C TYR A 96 -7.62 -10.16 5.79
N LYS A 97 -7.67 -9.34 6.85
CA LYS A 97 -8.34 -9.70 8.12
C LYS A 97 -9.86 -9.87 7.97
N VAL A 98 -10.50 -9.04 7.17
CA VAL A 98 -11.94 -9.16 6.88
C VAL A 98 -12.19 -10.43 6.06
N ALA A 99 -11.41 -10.67 5.01
CA ALA A 99 -11.54 -11.87 4.19
C ALA A 99 -11.35 -13.16 5.00
N SER A 100 -10.33 -13.22 5.86
CA SER A 100 -10.10 -14.40 6.72
C SER A 100 -11.21 -14.59 7.75
N SER A 101 -11.75 -13.50 8.31
CA SER A 101 -12.88 -13.56 9.25
C SER A 101 -14.15 -14.07 8.57
N ILE A 102 -14.43 -13.66 7.32
CA ILE A 102 -15.57 -14.16 6.52
C ILE A 102 -15.43 -15.67 6.26
N VAL A 103 -14.23 -16.13 5.87
CA VAL A 103 -13.95 -17.56 5.65
C VAL A 103 -14.08 -18.37 6.94
N ASN A 104 -13.62 -17.84 8.07
CA ASN A 104 -13.75 -18.52 9.36
C ASN A 104 -15.21 -18.65 9.80
N VAL A 105 -16.02 -17.60 9.63
CA VAL A 105 -17.45 -17.62 9.96
C VAL A 105 -18.20 -18.62 9.09
N SER A 106 -17.90 -18.68 7.78
CA SER A 106 -18.55 -19.66 6.88
C SER A 106 -18.18 -21.11 7.21
N GLN A 107 -16.93 -21.37 7.64
CA GLN A 107 -16.53 -22.69 8.15
C GLN A 107 -17.25 -23.05 9.45
N GLN A 108 -17.42 -22.11 10.39
CA GLN A 108 -18.17 -22.36 11.62
C GLN A 108 -19.64 -22.67 11.36
N ASP A 109 -20.28 -21.96 10.43
CA ASP A 109 -21.66 -22.20 10.03
C ASP A 109 -21.84 -23.60 9.39
N MET A 110 -20.88 -24.01 8.55
CA MET A 110 -20.85 -25.35 7.97
C MET A 110 -20.67 -26.45 9.03
N ASN A 111 -19.82 -26.21 10.03
CA ASN A 111 -19.64 -27.14 11.16
C ASN A 111 -20.93 -27.27 11.99
N LEU A 112 -21.62 -26.15 12.25
CA LEU A 112 -22.90 -26.12 12.95
C LEU A 112 -24.01 -26.86 12.17
N SER A 113 -24.08 -26.67 10.85
CA SER A 113 -25.07 -27.36 10.01
C SER A 113 -24.84 -28.88 10.01
N THR A 114 -23.57 -29.31 9.99
CA THR A 114 -23.18 -30.72 10.06
C THR A 114 -23.58 -31.36 11.39
N TYR A 115 -23.36 -30.62 12.49
CA TYR A 115 -23.80 -31.04 13.83
C TYR A 115 -25.34 -31.15 13.91
N MET A 116 -26.06 -30.15 13.40
CA MET A 116 -27.52 -30.15 13.36
C MET A 116 -28.10 -31.29 12.51
N ALA A 117 -27.44 -31.64 11.40
CA ALA A 117 -27.84 -32.76 10.56
C ALA A 117 -27.62 -34.14 11.21
N THR A 118 -26.65 -34.24 12.14
CA THR A 118 -26.31 -35.50 12.83
C THR A 118 -27.11 -35.70 14.13
N LEU A 119 -27.59 -34.64 14.77
CA LEU A 119 -28.41 -34.72 15.99
C LEU A 119 -29.65 -35.65 15.88
N PRO A 120 -30.46 -35.63 14.80
CA PRO A 120 -31.61 -36.52 14.67
C PRO A 120 -31.22 -38.00 14.48
N LEU A 121 -30.07 -38.26 13.86
CA LEU A 121 -29.54 -39.61 13.65
C LEU A 121 -29.06 -40.23 14.95
N LEU A 122 -28.39 -39.44 15.80
CA LEU A 122 -27.95 -39.86 17.12
C LEU A 122 -29.12 -40.12 18.06
N ARG A 123 -30.21 -39.36 17.96
CA ARG A 123 -31.45 -39.56 18.75
C ARG A 123 -32.28 -40.78 18.35
N ARG A 124 -32.09 -41.37 17.17
CA ARG A 124 -32.82 -42.57 16.73
C ARG A 124 -32.17 -43.89 17.16
N ASN A 125 -30.91 -43.84 17.60
CA ASN A 125 -30.11 -45.02 17.94
C ASN A 125 -29.89 -45.19 19.46
N SER A 126 -30.60 -44.42 20.30
CA SER A 126 -30.64 -44.53 21.77
C SER A 126 -32.02 -44.97 22.22
#